data_AF-A0A8S1CIL6-F1
#
_entry.id   AF-A0A8S1CIL6-F1
#
_cell.length_a   1.000
_cell.length_b   1.000
_cell.length_c   1.000
_cell.angle_alpha   90.00
_cell.angle_beta   90.00
_cell.angle_gamma   90.00
#
_symmetry.space_group_name_H-M   'P 1'
#
loop_
_entity.id
_entity.type
_entity.pdbx_description
1 polymer ?
#
loop_
_entity_poly.entity_id
_entity_poly.type
_entity_poly.pdbx_seq_one_letter_code
_entity_poly.pdbx_strand_id
1 'polypeptide(L)'
;MARVAVALTLFLALANGQGTFRLSNYYQNDMVLQMAPKRSLIWGFGEVGARIEVNYENIQIVAGVDADGTWKVSIPEHDAGGPINFEIIHNNVDTINLSAWFGDVWVCSGQSNMEMTINQIYNATEETNTAITYQNIRLLQLANSFSLDTELAEATSYSIPWGAPSASNVPGFSALCLLFGERLSQALGNSRPIGLIDSTWGGTRIEAWFSSRVPIYCLTPPNDGTDANSESALWNAMIAPLTKTSVRGAIWYQGESNVGWNPGYYACHIAALIEDWKNTFYDAKVAAENGVAFPFGVVQIGPTERGEDYAWGALRFHQTADRGVIPSAFIPEGFFATAYDLTDRDAPTGDIHPRDKQTVADRLSNSARTLIYGETFSANGPIPIDSFFESPDRFVIVYDRNIRIAGTEGFAFQRADGTWSPTTVATSTANSVFVAVDADAVLLTYAYRATVCEYKQCAVYSNDAEDLPAQVWNWDVTQARRL
;
A
#
# COMPACT_ATOMS: atom_id res chain seq x y z
N MET A 1 -1.06 -51.15 -52.12
CA MET A 1 -1.35 -49.81 -51.57
C MET A 1 -2.77 -49.81 -51.04
N ALA A 2 -2.95 -49.84 -49.72
CA ALA A 2 -4.23 -49.57 -49.09
C ALA A 2 -3.92 -48.77 -47.83
N ARG A 3 -4.17 -47.46 -47.87
CA ARG A 3 -4.00 -46.56 -46.73
C ARG A 3 -5.23 -46.70 -45.84
N VAL A 4 -5.04 -47.24 -44.64
CA VAL A 4 -6.05 -47.21 -43.58
C VAL A 4 -6.05 -45.79 -43.00
N ALA A 5 -7.12 -45.04 -43.26
CA ALA A 5 -7.35 -43.75 -42.63
C ALA A 5 -7.95 -44.00 -41.25
N VAL A 6 -7.17 -43.76 -40.20
CA VAL A 6 -7.67 -43.71 -38.82
C VAL A 6 -8.32 -42.34 -38.64
N ALA A 7 -9.65 -42.32 -38.60
CA ALA A 7 -10.41 -41.14 -38.20
C ALA A 7 -10.21 -40.93 -36.70
N LEU A 8 -9.42 -39.92 -36.34
CA LEU A 8 -9.25 -39.47 -34.97
C LEU A 8 -10.48 -38.62 -34.60
N THR A 9 -11.47 -39.24 -33.97
CA THR A 9 -12.64 -38.53 -33.41
C THR A 9 -12.15 -37.71 -32.22
N LEU A 10 -11.96 -36.41 -32.45
CA LEU A 10 -11.69 -35.42 -31.41
C LEU A 10 -12.95 -35.30 -30.54
N PHE A 11 -12.99 -35.99 -29.40
CA PHE A 11 -13.95 -35.68 -28.35
C PHE A 11 -13.56 -34.31 -27.77
N LEU A 12 -14.25 -33.25 -28.22
CA LEU A 12 -14.37 -32.05 -27.39
C LEU A 12 -15.06 -32.49 -26.10
N ALA A 13 -14.29 -32.59 -25.01
CA ALA A 13 -14.85 -32.50 -23.69
C ALA A 13 -15.38 -31.07 -23.54
N LEU A 14 -16.66 -30.86 -23.89
CA LEU A 14 -17.42 -29.75 -23.32
C LEU A 14 -17.39 -29.96 -21.82
N ALA A 15 -16.55 -29.20 -21.12
CA ALA A 15 -16.62 -29.11 -19.68
C ALA A 15 -18.03 -28.61 -19.34
N ASN A 16 -18.89 -29.53 -18.89
CA ASN A 16 -20.17 -29.21 -18.28
C ASN A 16 -19.89 -28.48 -16.96
N GLY A 17 -19.65 -27.19 -17.05
CA GLY A 17 -19.74 -26.25 -15.94
C GLY A 17 -20.85 -25.26 -16.26
N GLN A 18 -22.12 -25.68 -16.17
CA GLN A 18 -23.20 -24.69 -16.03
C GLN A 18 -22.95 -23.97 -14.69
N GLY A 19 -22.46 -22.74 -14.76
CA GLY A 19 -22.16 -21.94 -13.57
C GLY A 19 -23.45 -21.66 -12.81
N THR A 20 -23.49 -22.01 -11.53
CA THR A 20 -24.58 -21.59 -10.63
C THR A 20 -24.64 -20.06 -10.62
N PHE A 21 -25.81 -19.48 -10.87
CA PHE A 21 -25.98 -18.03 -10.81
C PHE A 21 -25.69 -17.51 -9.40
N ARG A 22 -24.67 -16.66 -9.27
CA ARG A 22 -24.27 -16.02 -8.02
C ARG A 22 -23.41 -14.78 -8.29
N LEU A 23 -23.35 -13.88 -7.32
CA LEU A 23 -22.30 -12.85 -7.31
C LEU A 23 -20.95 -13.47 -6.94
N SER A 24 -19.87 -12.76 -7.30
CA SER A 24 -18.55 -13.02 -6.68
C SER A 24 -18.67 -12.91 -5.16
N ASN A 25 -17.95 -13.75 -4.43
CA ASN A 25 -18.01 -13.78 -2.96
C ASN A 25 -17.53 -12.48 -2.28
N TYR A 26 -16.93 -11.56 -3.04
CA TYR A 26 -16.60 -10.21 -2.61
C TYR A 26 -17.85 -9.37 -2.30
N TYR A 27 -18.94 -9.55 -3.04
CA TYR A 27 -20.15 -8.74 -2.88
C TYR A 27 -20.99 -9.25 -1.72
N GLN A 28 -21.20 -8.37 -0.75
CA GLN A 28 -21.96 -8.62 0.46
C GLN A 28 -22.76 -7.35 0.78
N ASN A 29 -23.89 -7.51 1.48
CA ASN A 29 -24.66 -6.34 1.89
C ASN A 29 -23.85 -5.43 2.81
N ASP A 30 -24.15 -4.13 2.75
CA ASP A 30 -23.49 -3.10 3.56
C ASP A 30 -22.01 -2.89 3.22
N MET A 31 -21.59 -3.22 1.99
CA MET A 31 -20.26 -2.93 1.45
C MET A 31 -20.15 -1.50 0.88
N VAL A 32 -18.94 -1.09 0.47
CA VAL A 32 -18.71 0.16 -0.27
C VAL A 32 -18.22 -0.15 -1.67
N LEU A 33 -18.89 0.42 -2.67
CA LEU A 33 -18.48 0.50 -4.06
C LEU A 33 -17.77 1.84 -4.30
N GLN A 34 -16.79 1.87 -5.20
CA GLN A 34 -16.06 3.08 -5.51
C GLN A 34 -16.96 4.12 -6.20
N MET A 35 -16.98 5.34 -5.65
CA MET A 35 -17.68 6.49 -6.21
C MET A 35 -16.93 7.14 -7.38
N ALA A 36 -17.62 8.08 -8.03
CA ALA A 36 -17.09 8.97 -9.07
C ALA A 36 -15.75 9.64 -8.68
N PRO A 37 -14.88 9.98 -9.66
CA PRO A 37 -15.08 9.87 -11.11
C PRO A 37 -14.83 8.45 -11.67
N LYS A 38 -14.58 7.47 -10.79
CA LYS A 38 -14.42 6.08 -11.19
C LYS A 38 -15.79 5.42 -11.34
N ARG A 39 -15.88 4.46 -12.25
CA ARG A 39 -17.03 3.58 -12.40
C ARG A 39 -16.80 2.32 -11.59
N SER A 40 -17.80 1.89 -10.83
CA SER A 40 -17.75 0.63 -10.11
C SER A 40 -18.09 -0.55 -11.02
N LEU A 41 -17.58 -1.72 -10.68
CA LEU A 41 -17.92 -2.97 -11.33
C LEU A 41 -18.78 -3.83 -10.41
N ILE A 42 -19.79 -4.50 -10.99
CA ILE A 42 -20.51 -5.61 -10.35
C ILE A 42 -20.34 -6.84 -11.24
N TRP A 43 -19.92 -7.96 -10.68
CA TRP A 43 -19.65 -9.17 -11.43
C TRP A 43 -19.98 -10.45 -10.66
N GLY A 44 -20.16 -11.55 -11.39
CA GLY A 44 -20.48 -12.85 -10.82
C GLY A 44 -20.35 -13.99 -11.82
N PHE A 45 -21.02 -15.10 -11.50
CA PHE A 45 -21.05 -16.32 -12.31
C PHE A 45 -22.49 -16.63 -12.75
N GLY A 46 -22.63 -17.35 -13.86
CA GLY A 46 -23.91 -17.80 -14.37
C GLY A 46 -23.77 -18.82 -15.50
N GLU A 47 -24.90 -19.18 -16.12
CA GLU A 47 -24.90 -20.05 -17.29
C GLU A 47 -24.44 -19.27 -18.54
N VAL A 48 -23.49 -19.82 -19.31
CA VAL A 48 -22.94 -19.18 -20.52
C VAL A 48 -24.04 -18.73 -21.48
N GLY A 49 -23.99 -17.48 -21.91
CA GLY A 49 -24.99 -16.88 -22.79
C GLY A 49 -26.30 -16.44 -22.12
N ALA A 50 -26.47 -16.69 -20.82
CA ALA A 50 -27.61 -16.20 -20.07
C ALA A 50 -27.63 -14.67 -20.01
N ARG A 51 -28.84 -14.12 -19.90
CA ARG A 51 -29.07 -12.68 -19.73
C ARG A 51 -29.02 -12.32 -18.25
N ILE A 52 -28.20 -11.34 -17.92
CA ILE A 52 -28.14 -10.70 -16.60
C ILE A 52 -28.69 -9.28 -16.72
N GLU A 53 -29.62 -8.93 -15.84
CA GLU A 53 -30.16 -7.58 -15.71
C GLU A 53 -29.84 -7.04 -14.33
N VAL A 54 -29.21 -5.88 -14.25
CA VAL A 54 -28.87 -5.18 -13.00
C VAL A 54 -29.69 -3.91 -12.95
N ASN A 55 -30.66 -3.88 -12.04
CA ASN A 55 -31.56 -2.76 -11.80
C ASN A 55 -31.18 -2.07 -10.49
N TYR A 56 -31.09 -0.75 -10.50
CA TYR A 56 -30.92 0.06 -9.29
C TYR A 56 -31.45 1.47 -9.56
N GLU A 57 -32.09 2.08 -8.57
CA GLU A 57 -32.76 3.38 -8.74
C GLU A 57 -33.68 3.40 -9.98
N ASN A 58 -33.38 4.25 -10.98
CA ASN A 58 -34.07 4.32 -12.27
C ASN A 58 -33.20 3.83 -13.44
N ILE A 59 -32.13 3.08 -13.15
CA ILE A 59 -31.15 2.60 -14.13
C ILE A 59 -31.28 1.09 -14.28
N GLN A 60 -31.23 0.65 -15.53
CA GLN A 60 -31.17 -0.75 -15.91
C GLN A 60 -29.97 -0.98 -16.80
N ILE A 61 -29.16 -1.98 -16.47
CA ILE A 61 -28.00 -2.41 -17.24
C ILE A 61 -28.15 -3.90 -17.56
N VAL A 62 -27.86 -4.28 -18.79
CA VAL A 62 -27.96 -5.67 -19.24
C VAL A 62 -26.60 -6.16 -19.70
N ALA A 63 -26.24 -7.36 -19.27
CA ALA A 63 -25.05 -8.08 -19.72
C ALA A 63 -25.41 -9.53 -20.10
N GLY A 64 -24.52 -10.15 -20.87
CA GLY A 64 -24.53 -11.60 -21.08
C GLY A 64 -23.49 -12.26 -20.18
N VAL A 65 -23.68 -13.54 -19.88
CA VAL A 65 -22.62 -14.37 -19.29
C VAL A 65 -21.64 -14.79 -20.40
N ASP A 66 -20.36 -14.48 -20.20
CA ASP A 66 -19.26 -14.76 -21.09
C ASP A 66 -18.93 -16.26 -21.16
N ALA A 67 -18.06 -16.63 -22.11
CA ALA A 67 -17.68 -18.04 -22.35
C ALA A 67 -16.93 -18.70 -21.18
N ASP A 68 -16.38 -17.91 -20.26
CA ASP A 68 -15.74 -18.39 -19.04
C ASP A 68 -16.73 -18.57 -17.87
N GLY A 69 -18.02 -18.37 -18.12
CA GLY A 69 -19.09 -18.50 -17.12
C GLY A 69 -19.21 -17.29 -16.18
N THR A 70 -18.49 -16.20 -16.45
CA THR A 70 -18.59 -14.95 -15.68
C THR A 70 -19.45 -13.91 -16.38
N TRP A 71 -19.97 -12.95 -15.63
CA TRP A 71 -20.63 -11.77 -16.17
C TRP A 71 -20.14 -10.55 -15.40
N LYS A 72 -20.13 -9.39 -16.06
CA LYS A 72 -19.80 -8.11 -15.42
C LYS A 72 -20.62 -6.96 -16.00
N VAL A 73 -20.96 -6.01 -15.15
CA VAL A 73 -21.54 -4.72 -15.53
C VAL A 73 -20.67 -3.59 -14.99
N SER A 74 -20.53 -2.52 -15.77
CA SER A 74 -19.95 -1.27 -15.31
C SER A 74 -21.08 -0.35 -14.87
N ILE A 75 -21.07 0.01 -13.59
CA ILE A 75 -22.01 0.95 -13.00
C ILE A 75 -21.54 2.37 -13.37
N PRO A 76 -22.40 3.19 -14.01
CA PRO A 76 -22.16 4.61 -14.23
C PRO A 76 -21.61 5.32 -12.99
N GLU A 77 -20.88 6.40 -13.23
CA GLU A 77 -20.38 7.26 -12.15
C GLU A 77 -21.51 7.66 -11.21
N HIS A 78 -21.26 7.52 -9.91
CA HIS A 78 -22.22 7.78 -8.85
C HIS A 78 -21.54 8.59 -7.75
N ASP A 79 -22.23 9.60 -7.25
CA ASP A 79 -21.74 10.43 -6.15
C ASP A 79 -21.65 9.63 -4.84
N ALA A 80 -20.95 10.17 -3.84
CA ALA A 80 -20.90 9.54 -2.52
C ALA A 80 -22.31 9.44 -1.90
N GLY A 81 -22.64 8.31 -1.28
CA GLY A 81 -23.91 8.15 -0.57
C GLY A 81 -24.40 6.71 -0.50
N GLY A 82 -25.70 6.55 -0.28
CA GLY A 82 -26.34 5.25 -0.14
C GLY A 82 -26.93 4.99 1.26
N PRO A 83 -27.24 3.72 1.59
CA PRO A 83 -27.02 2.55 0.74
C PRO A 83 -28.01 2.53 -0.43
N ILE A 84 -27.53 2.09 -1.60
CA ILE A 84 -28.31 1.86 -2.81
C ILE A 84 -28.63 0.37 -2.91
N ASN A 85 -29.87 0.04 -3.24
CA ASN A 85 -30.30 -1.33 -3.47
C ASN A 85 -30.22 -1.68 -4.95
N PHE A 86 -29.61 -2.82 -5.24
CA PHE A 86 -29.48 -3.43 -6.55
C PHE A 86 -30.30 -4.72 -6.58
N GLU A 87 -31.01 -4.91 -7.67
CA GLU A 87 -31.71 -6.15 -8.04
C GLU A 87 -31.00 -6.74 -9.27
N ILE A 88 -30.38 -7.91 -9.10
CA ILE A 88 -29.67 -8.63 -10.16
C ILE A 88 -30.52 -9.83 -10.57
N ILE A 89 -31.02 -9.83 -11.79
CA ILE A 89 -31.95 -10.81 -12.33
C ILE A 89 -31.26 -11.66 -13.40
N HIS A 90 -31.35 -12.98 -13.25
CA HIS A 90 -30.86 -13.97 -14.21
C HIS A 90 -32.03 -14.58 -14.99
N ASN A 91 -32.01 -14.42 -16.32
CA ASN A 91 -33.02 -14.94 -17.25
C ASN A 91 -34.48 -14.61 -16.88
N ASN A 92 -34.72 -13.49 -16.18
CA ASN A 92 -36.05 -13.08 -15.66
C ASN A 92 -36.68 -14.08 -14.66
N VAL A 93 -35.87 -14.91 -14.01
CA VAL A 93 -36.36 -15.94 -13.07
C VAL A 93 -35.70 -15.78 -11.70
N ASP A 94 -34.38 -15.92 -11.63
CA ASP A 94 -33.66 -15.88 -10.36
C ASP A 94 -33.23 -14.44 -10.05
N THR A 95 -33.36 -14.02 -8.80
CA THR A 95 -33.05 -12.65 -8.36
C THR A 95 -32.15 -12.64 -7.14
N ILE A 96 -31.09 -11.83 -7.19
CA ILE A 96 -30.20 -11.53 -6.07
C ILE A 96 -30.36 -10.05 -5.72
N ASN A 97 -30.50 -9.76 -4.42
CA ASN A 97 -30.50 -8.39 -3.91
C ASN A 97 -29.15 -8.06 -3.28
N LEU A 98 -28.62 -6.87 -3.56
CA LEU A 98 -27.39 -6.35 -2.98
C LEU A 98 -27.64 -4.91 -2.50
N SER A 99 -27.19 -4.58 -1.28
CA SER A 99 -27.22 -3.22 -0.74
C SER A 99 -25.80 -2.71 -0.56
N ALA A 100 -25.46 -1.58 -1.19
CA ALA A 100 -24.09 -1.04 -1.15
C ALA A 100 -24.06 0.49 -1.08
N TRP A 101 -23.05 1.02 -0.41
CA TRP A 101 -22.74 2.44 -0.38
C TRP A 101 -21.82 2.81 -1.55
N PHE A 102 -21.82 4.08 -1.97
CA PHE A 102 -20.81 4.64 -2.86
C PHE A 102 -19.86 5.55 -2.08
N GLY A 103 -18.56 5.29 -2.16
CA GLY A 103 -17.54 5.98 -1.37
C GLY A 103 -16.12 5.75 -1.87
N ASP A 104 -15.12 6.13 -1.08
CA ASP A 104 -13.72 5.85 -1.39
C ASP A 104 -13.33 4.46 -0.84
N VAL A 105 -12.90 3.56 -1.71
CA VAL A 105 -12.49 2.19 -1.35
C VAL A 105 -10.97 2.07 -1.36
N TRP A 106 -10.38 1.62 -0.27
CA TRP A 106 -8.92 1.52 -0.10
C TRP A 106 -8.49 0.09 0.17
N VAL A 107 -7.44 -0.35 -0.54
CA VAL A 107 -6.76 -1.62 -0.25
C VAL A 107 -5.57 -1.34 0.66
N CYS A 108 -5.58 -1.93 1.84
CA CYS A 108 -4.50 -1.88 2.82
C CYS A 108 -3.71 -3.18 2.73
N SER A 109 -2.43 -3.10 2.39
CA SER A 109 -1.61 -4.28 2.13
C SER A 109 -0.18 -4.14 2.62
N GLY A 110 0.54 -5.26 2.62
CA GLY A 110 1.89 -5.38 3.12
C GLY A 110 2.02 -6.51 4.14
N GLN A 111 2.99 -6.36 5.04
CA GLN A 111 3.34 -7.40 6.01
C GLN A 111 2.88 -7.05 7.43
N SER A 112 3.58 -7.58 8.43
CA SER A 112 3.21 -7.59 9.85
C SER A 112 2.91 -6.21 10.43
N ASN A 113 3.56 -5.14 9.96
CA ASN A 113 3.25 -3.79 10.42
C ASN A 113 1.94 -3.22 9.85
N MET A 114 1.49 -3.66 8.67
CA MET A 114 0.13 -3.41 8.19
C MET A 114 -0.87 -4.36 8.85
N GLU A 115 -0.52 -5.64 9.04
CA GLU A 115 -1.37 -6.68 9.65
C GLU A 115 -1.65 -6.42 11.15
N MET A 116 -0.75 -5.68 11.82
CA MET A 116 -0.85 -5.37 13.25
C MET A 116 -2.24 -4.80 13.59
N THR A 117 -2.89 -5.44 14.55
CA THR A 117 -4.31 -5.21 14.87
C THR A 117 -4.52 -4.12 15.90
N ILE A 118 -5.74 -3.61 16.03
CA ILE A 118 -6.10 -2.61 17.05
C ILE A 118 -5.77 -3.08 18.47
N ASN A 119 -5.91 -4.37 18.79
CA ASN A 119 -5.54 -4.91 20.10
C ASN A 119 -4.05 -4.78 20.45
N GLN A 120 -3.20 -4.56 19.46
CA GLN A 120 -1.75 -4.58 19.63
C GLN A 120 -1.15 -3.18 19.77
N ILE A 121 -1.92 -2.12 19.53
CA ILE A 121 -1.43 -0.73 19.54
C ILE A 121 -1.69 -0.02 20.88
N TYR A 122 -1.08 1.15 21.06
CA TYR A 122 -1.41 2.01 22.19
C TYR A 122 -2.88 2.45 22.13
N ASN A 123 -3.49 2.64 23.30
CA ASN A 123 -4.89 3.09 23.44
C ASN A 123 -5.94 2.19 22.75
N ALA A 124 -5.64 0.90 22.53
CA ALA A 124 -6.52 -0.06 21.85
C ALA A 124 -8.00 0.02 22.23
N THR A 125 -8.31 0.14 23.53
CA THR A 125 -9.70 0.26 24.03
C THR A 125 -10.38 1.56 23.57
N GLU A 126 -9.67 2.69 23.62
CA GLU A 126 -10.19 4.00 23.19
C GLU A 126 -10.38 4.05 21.68
N GLU A 127 -9.40 3.53 20.91
CA GLU A 127 -9.51 3.41 19.46
C GLU A 127 -10.68 2.52 19.07
N THR A 128 -10.86 1.38 19.74
CA THR A 128 -12.02 0.51 19.51
C THR A 128 -13.33 1.23 19.77
N ASN A 129 -13.45 1.93 20.90
CA ASN A 129 -14.68 2.64 21.25
C ASN A 129 -14.98 3.80 20.29
N THR A 130 -13.95 4.45 19.74
CA THR A 130 -14.08 5.50 18.73
C THR A 130 -14.52 4.91 17.40
N ALA A 131 -13.84 3.85 16.94
CA ALA A 131 -14.10 3.18 15.67
C ALA A 131 -15.57 2.75 15.51
N ILE A 132 -16.17 2.15 16.55
CA ILE A 132 -17.56 1.65 16.50
C ILE A 132 -18.61 2.76 16.36
N THR A 133 -18.21 4.03 16.50
CA THR A 133 -19.12 5.17 16.27
C THR A 133 -19.25 5.54 14.79
N TYR A 134 -18.29 5.16 13.94
CA TYR A 134 -18.32 5.50 12.53
C TYR A 134 -19.34 4.66 11.75
N GLN A 135 -20.46 5.31 11.40
CA GLN A 135 -21.52 4.70 10.61
C GLN A 135 -21.26 4.74 9.09
N ASN A 136 -20.25 5.48 8.63
CA ASN A 136 -19.87 5.62 7.23
C ASN A 136 -18.65 4.79 6.82
N ILE A 137 -17.99 4.09 7.75
CA ILE A 137 -16.85 3.20 7.45
C ILE A 137 -17.35 1.77 7.28
N ARG A 138 -16.77 1.01 6.35
CA ARG A 138 -16.99 -0.43 6.19
C ARG A 138 -15.67 -1.18 6.10
N LEU A 139 -15.60 -2.33 6.77
CA LEU A 139 -14.40 -3.15 6.89
C LEU A 139 -14.59 -4.46 6.12
N LEU A 140 -13.55 -4.90 5.43
CA LEU A 140 -13.42 -6.24 4.86
C LEU A 140 -12.00 -6.74 5.15
N GLN A 141 -11.85 -7.95 5.67
CA GLN A 141 -10.55 -8.58 5.87
C GLN A 141 -10.50 -9.93 5.16
N LEU A 142 -9.55 -10.08 4.25
CA LEU A 142 -9.31 -11.34 3.56
C LEU A 142 -8.68 -12.36 4.52
N ALA A 143 -8.96 -13.64 4.31
CA ALA A 143 -8.18 -14.68 4.94
C ALA A 143 -6.87 -14.89 4.17
N ASN A 144 -5.78 -15.13 4.90
CA ASN A 144 -4.47 -15.38 4.32
C ASN A 144 -4.52 -16.63 3.42
N SER A 145 -4.21 -16.44 2.14
CA SER A 145 -4.22 -17.50 1.11
C SER A 145 -3.14 -17.21 0.08
N PHE A 146 -2.58 -18.25 -0.55
CA PHE A 146 -1.59 -18.10 -1.62
C PHE A 146 -1.88 -19.12 -2.72
N SER A 147 -1.43 -18.81 -3.93
CA SER A 147 -1.53 -19.69 -5.10
C SER A 147 -0.27 -19.54 -5.94
N LEU A 148 0.45 -20.63 -6.16
CA LEU A 148 1.78 -20.60 -6.81
C LEU A 148 1.67 -20.24 -8.30
N ASP A 149 0.72 -20.86 -9.01
CA ASP A 149 0.73 -20.85 -10.48
C ASP A 149 -0.51 -20.21 -11.12
N THR A 150 -1.48 -19.76 -10.32
CA THR A 150 -2.79 -19.34 -10.86
C THR A 150 -3.38 -18.17 -10.10
N GLU A 151 -3.66 -17.08 -10.80
CA GLU A 151 -4.51 -15.99 -10.31
C GLU A 151 -5.91 -16.53 -10.02
N LEU A 152 -6.33 -16.45 -8.76
CA LEU A 152 -7.66 -16.86 -8.34
C LEU A 152 -8.69 -15.83 -8.84
N ALA A 153 -9.83 -16.33 -9.32
CA ALA A 153 -10.89 -15.48 -9.83
C ALA A 153 -11.59 -14.68 -8.71
N GLU A 154 -11.65 -15.25 -7.50
CA GLU A 154 -12.25 -14.68 -6.28
C GLU A 154 -11.42 -15.12 -5.06
N ALA A 155 -11.52 -14.40 -3.93
CA ALA A 155 -10.74 -14.71 -2.74
C ALA A 155 -11.22 -16.04 -2.13
N THR A 156 -10.34 -16.82 -1.49
CA THR A 156 -10.70 -18.12 -0.93
C THR A 156 -11.72 -18.01 0.22
N SER A 157 -11.51 -17.05 1.13
CA SER A 157 -12.40 -16.76 2.25
C SER A 157 -12.09 -15.39 2.88
N TYR A 158 -12.93 -14.98 3.84
CA TYR A 158 -12.82 -13.70 4.55
C TYR A 158 -12.78 -13.96 6.06
N SER A 159 -11.86 -13.29 6.74
CA SER A 159 -11.76 -13.30 8.21
C SER A 159 -12.78 -12.35 8.83
N ILE A 160 -13.01 -11.21 8.17
CA ILE A 160 -14.06 -10.24 8.53
C ILE A 160 -14.85 -9.94 7.24
N PRO A 161 -16.14 -10.30 7.18
CA PRO A 161 -17.01 -9.93 6.06
C PRO A 161 -17.27 -8.42 6.04
N TRP A 162 -17.76 -7.90 4.91
CA TRP A 162 -18.15 -6.50 4.80
C TRP A 162 -19.14 -6.10 5.90
N GLY A 163 -18.89 -4.96 6.53
CA GLY A 163 -19.82 -4.37 7.48
C GLY A 163 -19.23 -3.21 8.26
N ALA A 164 -20.08 -2.51 9.02
CA ALA A 164 -19.66 -1.42 9.88
C ALA A 164 -18.67 -1.89 10.99
N PRO A 165 -17.80 -0.99 11.48
CA PRO A 165 -17.04 -1.21 12.70
C PRO A 165 -17.93 -1.61 13.87
N SER A 166 -17.54 -2.65 14.59
CA SER A 166 -18.25 -3.22 15.74
C SER A 166 -17.26 -3.73 16.78
N ALA A 167 -17.73 -3.91 18.02
CA ALA A 167 -16.91 -4.42 19.10
C ALA A 167 -16.34 -5.84 18.83
N SER A 168 -16.92 -6.59 17.89
CA SER A 168 -16.46 -7.93 17.53
C SER A 168 -15.44 -7.97 16.40
N ASN A 169 -15.41 -6.98 15.50
CA ASN A 169 -14.52 -7.00 14.33
C ASN A 169 -13.33 -6.03 14.46
N VAL A 170 -13.53 -4.86 15.06
CA VAL A 170 -12.49 -3.83 15.21
C VAL A 170 -11.23 -4.34 15.91
N PRO A 171 -11.31 -5.09 17.04
CA PRO A 171 -10.10 -5.48 17.77
C PRO A 171 -9.11 -6.32 16.95
N GLY A 172 -9.59 -7.07 15.95
CA GLY A 172 -8.80 -7.95 15.09
C GLY A 172 -8.48 -7.39 13.69
N PHE A 173 -8.95 -6.18 13.38
CA PHE A 173 -8.70 -5.53 12.08
C PHE A 173 -7.37 -4.76 12.08
N SER A 174 -6.73 -4.63 10.91
CA SER A 174 -5.52 -3.81 10.72
C SER A 174 -5.67 -2.41 11.33
N ALA A 175 -4.80 -2.08 12.29
CA ALA A 175 -4.84 -0.83 13.01
C ALA A 175 -4.57 0.37 12.10
N LEU A 176 -3.52 0.29 11.28
CA LEU A 176 -3.17 1.36 10.35
C LEU A 176 -4.28 1.58 9.32
N CYS A 177 -4.86 0.51 8.78
CA CYS A 177 -5.94 0.61 7.80
C CYS A 177 -7.16 1.33 8.38
N LEU A 178 -7.60 0.93 9.58
CA LEU A 178 -8.73 1.56 10.26
C LEU A 178 -8.47 3.03 10.57
N LEU A 179 -7.36 3.33 11.25
CA LEU A 179 -7.02 4.69 11.65
C LEU A 179 -6.86 5.64 10.45
N PHE A 180 -6.31 5.14 9.34
CA PHE A 180 -6.25 5.90 8.09
C PHE A 180 -7.65 6.24 7.57
N GLY A 181 -8.56 5.27 7.51
CA GLY A 181 -9.94 5.50 7.08
C GLY A 181 -10.73 6.42 8.02
N GLU A 182 -10.50 6.35 9.33
CA GLU A 182 -11.08 7.27 10.30
C GLU A 182 -10.64 8.72 10.05
N ARG A 183 -9.34 8.93 9.78
CA ARG A 183 -8.79 10.28 9.60
C ARG A 183 -9.27 10.88 8.28
N LEU A 184 -9.40 10.07 7.23
CA LEU A 184 -10.07 10.47 6.00
C LEU A 184 -11.56 10.75 6.21
N SER A 185 -12.27 9.89 6.93
CA SER A 185 -13.69 10.09 7.25
C SER A 185 -13.91 11.45 7.94
N GLN A 186 -13.12 11.75 8.97
CA GLN A 186 -13.16 13.04 9.67
C GLN A 186 -12.89 14.22 8.75
N ALA A 187 -11.80 14.16 7.97
CA ALA A 187 -11.43 15.23 7.04
C ALA A 187 -12.50 15.47 5.96
N LEU A 188 -13.23 14.41 5.57
CA LEU A 188 -14.29 14.46 4.56
C LEU A 188 -15.69 14.65 5.17
N GLY A 189 -15.76 15.09 6.43
CA GLY A 189 -16.99 15.52 7.09
C GLY A 189 -17.89 14.39 7.62
N ASN A 190 -17.33 13.21 7.89
CA ASN A 190 -18.00 12.03 8.48
C ASN A 190 -19.24 11.51 7.75
N SER A 191 -19.44 11.93 6.49
CA SER A 191 -20.62 11.57 5.68
C SER A 191 -20.27 10.76 4.44
N ARG A 192 -19.07 10.96 3.88
CA ARG A 192 -18.59 10.18 2.74
C ARG A 192 -18.32 8.73 3.19
N PRO A 193 -18.91 7.72 2.55
CA PRO A 193 -18.59 6.33 2.87
C PRO A 193 -17.13 5.99 2.58
N ILE A 194 -16.49 5.20 3.44
CA ILE A 194 -15.11 4.73 3.28
C ILE A 194 -15.10 3.21 3.41
N GLY A 195 -14.66 2.53 2.36
CA GLY A 195 -14.45 1.08 2.36
C GLY A 195 -12.98 0.75 2.60
N LEU A 196 -12.69 -0.12 3.57
CA LEU A 196 -11.34 -0.54 3.93
C LEU A 196 -11.19 -2.04 3.73
N ILE A 197 -10.27 -2.43 2.85
CA ILE A 197 -9.97 -3.83 2.53
C ILE A 197 -8.60 -4.17 3.10
N ASP A 198 -8.55 -5.01 4.12
CA ASP A 198 -7.33 -5.56 4.70
C ASP A 198 -6.91 -6.84 3.94
N SER A 199 -5.80 -6.73 3.21
CA SER A 199 -5.14 -7.81 2.45
C SER A 199 -3.66 -7.83 2.82
N THR A 200 -3.36 -8.41 3.97
CA THR A 200 -2.04 -8.38 4.62
C THR A 200 -1.55 -9.77 5.00
N TRP A 201 -0.23 -9.94 5.10
CA TRP A 201 0.34 -11.17 5.65
C TRP A 201 1.73 -10.94 6.23
N GLY A 202 1.87 -11.16 7.55
CA GLY A 202 3.14 -11.08 8.28
C GLY A 202 4.31 -11.87 7.69
N GLY A 203 5.50 -11.26 7.71
CA GLY A 203 6.75 -11.90 7.29
C GLY A 203 6.94 -12.07 5.78
N THR A 204 6.09 -11.45 4.95
CA THR A 204 6.14 -11.61 3.50
C THR A 204 7.02 -10.57 2.81
N ARG A 205 7.61 -10.97 1.69
CA ARG A 205 8.50 -10.16 0.84
C ARG A 205 7.75 -9.59 -0.35
N ILE A 206 8.19 -8.43 -0.85
CA ILE A 206 7.50 -7.70 -1.91
C ILE A 206 7.30 -8.52 -3.21
N GLU A 207 8.20 -9.47 -3.48
CA GLU A 207 8.17 -10.36 -4.65
C GLU A 207 6.92 -11.24 -4.71
N ALA A 208 6.28 -11.51 -3.57
CA ALA A 208 5.05 -12.28 -3.52
C ALA A 208 3.81 -11.46 -3.91
N TRP A 209 3.90 -10.12 -3.90
CA TRP A 209 2.76 -9.20 -3.94
C TRP A 209 2.51 -8.51 -5.28
N PHE A 210 3.38 -8.70 -6.26
CA PHE A 210 3.16 -8.26 -7.64
C PHE A 210 2.98 -9.45 -8.58
N SER A 211 2.34 -9.23 -9.72
CA SER A 211 2.15 -10.27 -10.72
C SER A 211 3.44 -10.62 -11.45
N SER A 212 3.45 -11.77 -12.10
CA SER A 212 4.56 -12.20 -12.96
C SER A 212 4.74 -11.35 -14.22
N ARG A 213 3.93 -10.29 -14.40
CA ARG A 213 4.01 -9.35 -15.53
C ARG A 213 4.97 -8.19 -15.28
N VAL A 214 5.57 -8.07 -14.10
CA VAL A 214 6.56 -7.02 -13.83
C VAL A 214 7.76 -7.09 -14.79
N PRO A 215 8.45 -5.97 -15.06
CA PRO A 215 9.57 -5.97 -16.02
C PRO A 215 10.70 -6.92 -15.63
N ILE A 216 11.26 -7.64 -16.62
CA ILE A 216 12.29 -8.66 -16.42
C ILE A 216 13.54 -8.17 -15.69
N TYR A 217 13.89 -6.89 -15.81
CA TYR A 217 15.04 -6.30 -15.12
C TYR A 217 14.79 -6.04 -13.63
N CYS A 218 13.53 -6.09 -13.17
CA CYS A 218 13.20 -6.07 -11.76
C CYS A 218 13.10 -7.48 -11.17
N LEU A 219 13.22 -8.56 -11.95
CA LEU A 219 13.08 -9.91 -11.40
C LEU A 219 14.34 -10.30 -10.61
N THR A 220 14.11 -10.90 -9.44
CA THR A 220 15.17 -11.57 -8.67
C THR A 220 15.41 -12.98 -9.21
N PRO A 221 16.55 -13.62 -8.91
CA PRO A 221 16.74 -15.04 -9.22
C PRO A 221 15.56 -15.86 -8.69
N PRO A 222 15.07 -16.87 -9.44
CA PRO A 222 13.90 -17.64 -9.05
C PRO A 222 14.03 -18.18 -7.63
N ASN A 223 13.04 -17.88 -6.78
CA ASN A 223 12.89 -18.53 -5.49
C ASN A 223 12.15 -19.85 -5.73
N ASP A 224 12.78 -20.99 -5.45
CA ASP A 224 12.20 -22.34 -5.56
C ASP A 224 11.28 -22.70 -4.38
N GLY A 225 10.89 -21.70 -3.59
CA GLY A 225 9.93 -21.82 -2.51
C GLY A 225 8.57 -22.34 -3.00
N THR A 226 7.86 -22.99 -2.07
CA THR A 226 6.49 -23.48 -2.27
C THR A 226 5.55 -22.91 -1.20
N ASP A 227 5.78 -21.66 -0.80
CA ASP A 227 5.07 -20.98 0.29
C ASP A 227 4.55 -19.60 -0.14
N ALA A 228 3.97 -18.87 0.82
CA ALA A 228 3.45 -17.52 0.63
C ALA A 228 4.50 -16.49 0.17
N ASN A 229 5.79 -16.75 0.33
CA ASN A 229 6.85 -15.87 -0.17
C ASN A 229 7.37 -16.28 -1.56
N SER A 230 6.76 -17.27 -2.20
CA SER A 230 7.05 -17.57 -3.60
C SER A 230 6.59 -16.39 -4.46
N GLU A 231 7.30 -16.16 -5.56
CA GLU A 231 7.01 -15.05 -6.46
C GLU A 231 5.55 -15.05 -6.90
N SER A 232 4.90 -13.89 -6.84
CA SER A 232 3.47 -13.68 -7.16
C SER A 232 2.46 -14.53 -6.36
N ALA A 233 2.88 -15.33 -5.38
CA ALA A 233 1.97 -16.28 -4.72
C ALA A 233 0.83 -15.59 -3.96
N LEU A 234 1.09 -14.43 -3.38
CA LEU A 234 0.09 -13.63 -2.66
C LEU A 234 -0.68 -12.72 -3.59
N TRP A 235 -0.02 -12.16 -4.61
CA TRP A 235 -0.71 -11.48 -5.70
C TRP A 235 -1.83 -12.36 -6.24
N ASN A 236 -1.51 -13.61 -6.60
CA ASN A 236 -2.44 -14.55 -7.20
C ASN A 236 -3.69 -14.82 -6.36
N ALA A 237 -3.58 -14.85 -5.04
CA ALA A 237 -4.68 -15.28 -4.16
C ALA A 237 -5.31 -14.15 -3.32
N MET A 238 -4.62 -13.03 -3.14
CA MET A 238 -5.04 -11.96 -2.22
C MET A 238 -5.21 -10.59 -2.90
N ILE A 239 -4.60 -10.37 -4.07
CA ILE A 239 -4.73 -9.10 -4.81
C ILE A 239 -5.48 -9.29 -6.13
N ALA A 240 -5.09 -10.26 -6.97
CA ALA A 240 -5.75 -10.55 -8.23
C ALA A 240 -7.28 -10.70 -8.10
N PRO A 241 -7.82 -11.38 -7.06
CA PRO A 241 -9.27 -11.42 -6.83
C PRO A 241 -9.96 -10.06 -6.66
N LEU A 242 -9.25 -9.07 -6.11
CA LEU A 242 -9.76 -7.74 -5.86
C LEU A 242 -9.73 -6.84 -7.11
N THR A 243 -8.92 -7.18 -8.11
CA THR A 243 -8.73 -6.35 -9.32
C THR A 243 -9.98 -6.24 -10.20
N LYS A 244 -10.98 -7.13 -9.99
CA LYS A 244 -12.30 -7.05 -10.64
C LYS A 244 -13.26 -6.08 -9.95
N THR A 245 -12.77 -5.35 -8.96
CA THR A 245 -13.48 -4.32 -8.20
C THR A 245 -12.76 -2.99 -8.41
N SER A 246 -13.51 -1.90 -8.31
CA SER A 246 -12.94 -0.56 -8.48
C SER A 246 -12.57 0.00 -7.11
N VAL A 247 -11.40 0.63 -7.02
CA VAL A 247 -10.87 1.18 -5.78
C VAL A 247 -10.38 2.62 -5.97
N ARG A 248 -10.27 3.37 -4.88
CA ARG A 248 -9.67 4.71 -4.87
C ARG A 248 -8.17 4.59 -5.06
N GLY A 249 -7.54 3.72 -4.28
CA GLY A 249 -6.08 3.58 -4.20
C GLY A 249 -5.69 2.45 -3.25
N ALA A 250 -4.41 2.38 -2.92
CA ALA A 250 -3.88 1.44 -1.96
C ALA A 250 -2.94 2.11 -0.95
N ILE A 251 -2.76 1.50 0.21
CA ILE A 251 -1.71 1.83 1.19
C ILE A 251 -0.88 0.59 1.49
N TRP A 252 0.43 0.79 1.65
CA TRP A 252 1.44 -0.25 1.68
C TRP A 252 2.41 -0.03 2.84
N TYR A 253 2.49 -1.01 3.74
CA TYR A 253 3.50 -1.04 4.80
C TYR A 253 4.21 -2.39 4.79
N GLN A 254 5.36 -2.41 4.11
CA GLN A 254 6.21 -3.57 3.98
C GLN A 254 7.64 -3.16 3.69
N GLY A 255 8.57 -4.04 4.01
CA GLY A 255 9.95 -3.96 3.60
C GLY A 255 10.87 -4.73 4.53
N GLU A 256 10.47 -4.94 5.77
CA GLU A 256 11.31 -5.51 6.82
C GLU A 256 11.86 -6.90 6.43
N SER A 257 11.05 -7.73 5.75
CA SER A 257 11.51 -9.04 5.25
C SER A 257 12.48 -8.94 4.06
N ASN A 258 12.55 -7.80 3.37
CA ASN A 258 13.46 -7.55 2.26
C ASN A 258 14.81 -6.96 2.70
N VAL A 259 14.94 -6.50 3.95
CA VAL A 259 16.23 -5.97 4.46
C VAL A 259 17.37 -6.97 4.28
N GLY A 260 17.13 -8.24 4.61
CA GLY A 260 18.10 -9.33 4.44
C GLY A 260 17.97 -10.09 3.12
N TRP A 261 17.12 -9.65 2.19
CA TRP A 261 16.78 -10.40 0.98
C TRP A 261 16.78 -9.49 -0.25
N ASN A 262 17.93 -9.47 -0.95
CA ASN A 262 18.14 -8.68 -2.16
C ASN A 262 17.69 -7.20 -2.03
N PRO A 263 18.11 -6.47 -0.97
CA PRO A 263 17.60 -5.13 -0.69
C PRO A 263 17.79 -4.15 -1.85
N GLY A 264 18.85 -4.32 -2.65
CA GLY A 264 19.12 -3.48 -3.83
C GLY A 264 18.11 -3.60 -4.97
N TYR A 265 17.24 -4.61 -4.98
CA TYR A 265 16.15 -4.73 -5.96
C TYR A 265 14.88 -4.02 -5.50
N TYR A 266 14.77 -3.66 -4.22
CA TYR A 266 13.54 -3.13 -3.65
C TYR A 266 13.08 -1.84 -4.35
N ALA A 267 14.02 -0.98 -4.75
CA ALA A 267 13.71 0.25 -5.49
C ALA A 267 13.02 -0.04 -6.84
N CYS A 268 13.42 -1.11 -7.52
CA CYS A 268 12.76 -1.59 -8.74
C CYS A 268 11.40 -2.19 -8.41
N HIS A 269 11.34 -3.07 -7.40
CA HIS A 269 10.14 -3.78 -7.01
C HIS A 269 9.00 -2.86 -6.58
N ILE A 270 9.28 -1.83 -5.78
CA ILE A 270 8.21 -0.93 -5.31
C ILE A 270 7.59 -0.13 -6.47
N ALA A 271 8.42 0.36 -7.40
CA ALA A 271 7.93 1.04 -8.59
C ALA A 271 7.12 0.08 -9.49
N ALA A 272 7.64 -1.13 -9.71
CA ALA A 272 6.99 -2.15 -10.53
C ALA A 272 5.67 -2.63 -9.92
N LEU A 273 5.61 -2.83 -8.59
CA LEU A 273 4.39 -3.21 -7.88
C LEU A 273 3.30 -2.15 -8.05
N ILE A 274 3.64 -0.88 -7.86
CA ILE A 274 2.67 0.22 -7.97
C ILE A 274 2.14 0.32 -9.40
N GLU A 275 3.02 0.21 -10.40
CA GLU A 275 2.64 0.22 -11.81
C GLU A 275 1.76 -1.00 -12.18
N ASP A 276 2.12 -2.20 -11.74
CA ASP A 276 1.35 -3.43 -12.00
C ASP A 276 -0.04 -3.38 -11.36
N TRP A 277 -0.13 -2.92 -10.11
CA TRP A 277 -1.40 -2.75 -9.41
C TRP A 277 -2.26 -1.69 -10.10
N LYS A 278 -1.68 -0.53 -10.46
CA LYS A 278 -2.39 0.48 -11.25
C LYS A 278 -2.94 -0.14 -12.55
N ASN A 279 -2.11 -0.82 -13.32
CA ASN A 279 -2.51 -1.38 -14.60
C ASN A 279 -3.54 -2.51 -14.49
N THR A 280 -3.61 -3.22 -13.36
CA THR A 280 -4.56 -4.34 -13.20
C THR A 280 -5.87 -3.89 -12.53
N PHE A 281 -5.84 -3.01 -11.53
CA PHE A 281 -7.06 -2.42 -10.97
C PHE A 281 -7.77 -1.48 -11.97
N TYR A 282 -7.07 -1.02 -13.01
CA TYR A 282 -7.66 -0.23 -14.09
C TYR A 282 -7.48 -0.94 -15.43
N ASP A 283 -8.57 -1.54 -15.94
CA ASP A 283 -8.66 -2.02 -17.32
C ASP A 283 -8.27 -0.88 -18.28
N ALA A 284 -7.28 -1.12 -19.16
CA ALA A 284 -6.78 -0.15 -20.13
C ALA A 284 -7.90 0.45 -21.01
N LYS A 285 -9.01 -0.26 -21.24
CA LYS A 285 -10.19 0.26 -21.96
C LYS A 285 -10.94 1.34 -21.18
N VAL A 286 -10.96 1.27 -19.85
CA VAL A 286 -11.56 2.28 -18.96
C VAL A 286 -10.56 3.40 -18.65
N ALA A 287 -9.27 3.07 -18.54
CA ALA A 287 -8.20 4.04 -18.29
C ALA A 287 -8.01 5.04 -19.45
N ALA A 288 -8.18 4.60 -20.70
CA ALA A 288 -8.02 5.43 -21.90
C ALA A 288 -9.09 6.54 -22.03
N GLU A 289 -10.25 6.40 -21.38
CA GLU A 289 -11.36 7.36 -21.49
C GLU A 289 -11.31 8.45 -20.41
N ASN A 290 -10.73 8.18 -19.23
CA ASN A 290 -10.89 9.05 -18.05
C ASN A 290 -9.60 9.47 -17.32
N GLY A 291 -8.40 9.03 -17.72
CA GLY A 291 -7.15 9.41 -17.03
C GLY A 291 -7.20 9.05 -15.54
N VAL A 292 -7.25 7.75 -15.24
CA VAL A 292 -7.59 7.31 -13.88
C VAL A 292 -6.37 7.33 -12.96
N ALA A 293 -6.44 8.17 -11.94
CA ALA A 293 -5.46 8.24 -10.87
C ALA A 293 -5.50 6.97 -9.98
N PHE A 294 -4.33 6.45 -9.60
CA PHE A 294 -4.16 5.42 -8.58
C PHE A 294 -3.23 5.91 -7.47
N PRO A 295 -3.75 6.68 -6.50
CA PRO A 295 -2.98 7.07 -5.35
C PRO A 295 -2.46 5.84 -4.59
N PHE A 296 -1.17 5.86 -4.28
CA PHE A 296 -0.52 4.75 -3.59
C PHE A 296 0.30 5.25 -2.39
N GLY A 297 -0.13 4.87 -1.19
CA GLY A 297 0.53 5.27 0.05
C GLY A 297 1.64 4.32 0.42
N VAL A 298 2.86 4.81 0.65
CA VAL A 298 3.98 4.01 1.13
C VAL A 298 4.36 4.44 2.54
N VAL A 299 4.46 3.47 3.45
CA VAL A 299 4.98 3.70 4.80
C VAL A 299 6.43 3.25 4.88
N GLN A 300 7.31 4.17 5.27
CA GLN A 300 8.71 3.87 5.50
C GLN A 300 8.87 2.91 6.68
N ILE A 301 9.71 1.88 6.54
CA ILE A 301 9.88 0.91 7.62
C ILE A 301 10.42 1.54 8.90
N GLY A 302 9.87 1.07 10.02
CA GLY A 302 10.15 1.55 11.36
C GLY A 302 11.55 1.20 11.89
N PRO A 303 11.82 1.53 13.15
CA PRO A 303 13.06 1.18 13.82
C PRO A 303 13.05 -0.29 14.30
N THR A 304 14.25 -0.85 14.49
CA THR A 304 14.44 -2.13 15.19
C THR A 304 15.89 -2.25 15.66
N GLU A 305 16.11 -3.02 16.72
CA GLU A 305 17.39 -3.46 17.23
C GLU A 305 17.90 -4.73 16.51
N ARG A 306 17.20 -5.19 15.45
CA ARG A 306 17.55 -6.40 14.69
C ARG A 306 18.34 -6.07 13.43
N GLY A 307 19.29 -6.94 13.08
CA GLY A 307 19.91 -6.98 11.74
C GLY A 307 21.08 -6.00 11.54
N GLU A 308 21.47 -5.84 10.29
CA GLU A 308 22.59 -4.98 9.89
C GLU A 308 22.12 -3.54 9.67
N ASP A 309 22.58 -2.60 10.50
CA ASP A 309 22.17 -1.19 10.51
C ASP A 309 21.99 -0.61 9.10
N TYR A 310 23.03 -0.69 8.27
CA TYR A 310 23.06 -0.07 6.94
C TYR A 310 22.06 -0.66 5.95
N ALA A 311 21.69 -1.94 6.10
CA ALA A 311 20.70 -2.56 5.23
C ALA A 311 19.30 -1.98 5.48
N TRP A 312 18.99 -1.61 6.73
CA TRP A 312 17.74 -0.92 7.08
C TRP A 312 17.70 0.48 6.48
N GLY A 313 18.77 1.25 6.63
CA GLY A 313 18.89 2.57 6.01
C GLY A 313 18.75 2.53 4.49
N ALA A 314 19.44 1.58 3.85
CA ALA A 314 19.34 1.37 2.40
C ALA A 314 17.91 1.03 1.98
N LEU A 315 17.24 0.12 2.67
CA LEU A 315 15.86 -0.24 2.32
C LEU A 315 14.89 0.94 2.47
N ARG A 316 15.02 1.76 3.53
CA ARG A 316 14.21 2.97 3.70
C ARG A 316 14.36 3.95 2.54
N PHE A 317 15.55 4.05 1.97
CA PHE A 317 15.81 4.84 0.77
C PHE A 317 15.20 4.15 -0.48
N HIS A 318 15.39 2.84 -0.62
CA HIS A 318 14.82 2.05 -1.73
C HIS A 318 13.29 2.10 -1.78
N GLN A 319 12.59 2.24 -0.65
CA GLN A 319 11.14 2.43 -0.60
C GLN A 319 10.66 3.68 -1.37
N THR A 320 11.56 4.64 -1.65
CA THR A 320 11.29 5.83 -2.46
C THR A 320 11.70 5.70 -3.93
N ALA A 321 11.97 4.47 -4.40
CA ALA A 321 12.58 4.20 -5.69
C ALA A 321 13.90 4.98 -5.89
N ASP A 322 14.72 5.04 -4.83
CA ASP A 322 16.00 5.76 -4.76
C ASP A 322 15.94 7.25 -5.05
N ARG A 323 14.81 7.90 -4.73
CA ARG A 323 14.63 9.35 -4.92
C ARG A 323 14.72 10.15 -3.62
N GLY A 324 14.60 9.51 -2.47
CA GLY A 324 14.55 10.16 -1.16
C GLY A 324 13.28 10.97 -0.90
N VAL A 325 12.30 10.90 -1.81
CA VAL A 325 11.03 11.64 -1.71
C VAL A 325 9.93 10.92 -2.49
N ILE A 326 8.71 11.02 -1.99
CA ILE A 326 7.47 10.64 -2.66
C ILE A 326 6.49 11.83 -2.50
N PRO A 327 5.78 12.25 -3.56
CA PRO A 327 5.80 11.72 -4.93
C PRO A 327 7.12 11.98 -5.67
N SER A 328 7.38 11.20 -6.72
CA SER A 328 8.55 11.33 -7.59
C SER A 328 8.24 10.91 -9.03
N ALA A 329 9.19 11.03 -9.96
CA ALA A 329 8.98 10.61 -11.35
C ALA A 329 8.66 9.11 -11.52
N PHE A 330 9.06 8.26 -10.55
CA PHE A 330 8.75 6.83 -10.56
C PHE A 330 7.49 6.47 -9.75
N ILE A 331 7.10 7.34 -8.83
CA ILE A 331 5.90 7.17 -8.01
C ILE A 331 5.12 8.51 -8.02
N PRO A 332 4.56 8.91 -9.17
CA PRO A 332 4.02 10.26 -9.37
C PRO A 332 2.75 10.52 -8.57
N GLU A 333 1.99 9.47 -8.28
CA GLU A 333 0.74 9.52 -7.51
C GLU A 333 0.94 8.92 -6.11
N GLY A 334 2.19 8.91 -5.64
CA GLY A 334 2.53 8.39 -4.33
C GLY A 334 2.34 9.42 -3.23
N PHE A 335 1.91 8.93 -2.07
CA PHE A 335 1.95 9.67 -0.81
C PHE A 335 2.71 8.83 0.24
N PHE A 336 3.21 9.47 1.28
CA PHE A 336 4.25 8.87 2.13
C PHE A 336 4.06 9.12 3.61
N ALA A 337 4.46 8.16 4.43
CA ALA A 337 4.56 8.33 5.87
C ALA A 337 5.86 7.76 6.41
N THR A 338 6.57 8.54 7.20
CA THR A 338 7.75 8.09 7.93
C THR A 338 7.35 7.40 9.23
N ALA A 339 8.00 6.27 9.56
CA ALA A 339 7.82 5.59 10.84
C ALA A 339 9.13 5.28 11.59
N TYR A 340 10.31 5.61 11.04
CA TYR A 340 11.60 5.20 11.63
C TYR A 340 11.93 5.88 12.97
N ASP A 341 11.25 6.98 13.32
CA ASP A 341 11.44 7.70 14.58
C ASP A 341 10.51 7.24 15.71
N LEU A 342 9.71 6.20 15.47
CA LEU A 342 8.70 5.69 16.40
C LEU A 342 9.22 4.50 17.23
N THR A 343 10.42 4.63 17.79
CA THR A 343 11.10 3.55 18.53
C THR A 343 10.26 3.04 19.71
N ASP A 344 10.12 1.72 19.81
CA ASP A 344 9.33 1.04 20.84
C ASP A 344 9.96 -0.31 21.22
N ARG A 345 11.07 -0.26 21.98
CA ARG A 345 11.87 -1.45 22.33
C ARG A 345 11.09 -2.49 23.15
N ASP A 346 10.09 -2.02 23.88
CA ASP A 346 9.30 -2.85 24.79
C ASP A 346 7.98 -3.32 24.15
N ALA A 347 7.84 -3.20 22.83
CA ALA A 347 6.68 -3.68 22.10
C ALA A 347 6.51 -5.21 22.31
N PRO A 348 5.34 -5.69 22.79
CA PRO A 348 5.13 -7.12 23.05
C PRO A 348 5.23 -7.99 21.80
N THR A 349 4.96 -7.41 20.63
CA THR A 349 5.08 -8.05 19.31
C THR A 349 6.51 -8.01 18.76
N GLY A 350 7.47 -7.49 19.53
CA GLY A 350 8.83 -7.20 19.11
C GLY A 350 9.01 -5.73 18.71
N ASP A 351 10.19 -5.22 19.00
CA ASP A 351 10.68 -3.85 18.77
C ASP A 351 10.49 -3.32 17.34
N ILE A 352 10.51 -4.22 16.36
CA ILE A 352 10.23 -3.98 14.93
C ILE A 352 8.77 -3.57 14.64
N HIS A 353 7.86 -3.77 15.59
CA HIS A 353 6.43 -3.50 15.47
C HIS A 353 6.00 -2.39 16.43
N PRO A 354 6.29 -1.11 16.12
CA PRO A 354 5.98 -0.01 17.01
C PRO A 354 4.47 0.12 17.25
N ARG A 355 4.07 0.30 18.51
CA ARG A 355 2.64 0.38 18.90
C ARG A 355 1.99 1.72 18.57
N ASP A 356 2.75 2.78 18.31
CA ASP A 356 2.24 4.08 17.88
C ASP A 356 1.86 4.07 16.40
N LYS A 357 0.74 3.39 16.10
CA LYS A 357 0.16 3.37 14.75
C LYS A 357 -0.67 4.62 14.45
N GLN A 358 -1.07 5.36 15.47
CA GLN A 358 -1.73 6.66 15.36
C GLN A 358 -0.85 7.66 14.61
N THR A 359 0.40 7.83 15.02
CA THR A 359 1.31 8.76 14.35
C THR A 359 1.56 8.37 12.89
N VAL A 360 1.64 7.06 12.58
CA VAL A 360 1.77 6.58 11.19
C VAL A 360 0.52 6.92 10.38
N ALA A 361 -0.67 6.66 10.92
CA ALA A 361 -1.94 6.94 10.26
C ALA A 361 -2.17 8.44 10.03
N ASP A 362 -1.82 9.28 11.01
CA ASP A 362 -1.90 10.74 10.90
C ASP A 362 -0.99 11.25 9.78
N ARG A 363 0.28 10.82 9.75
CA ARG A 363 1.24 11.18 8.69
C ARG A 363 0.76 10.73 7.31
N LEU A 364 0.29 9.49 7.20
CA LEU A 364 -0.14 8.91 5.94
C LEU A 364 -1.42 9.56 5.40
N SER A 365 -2.41 9.77 6.26
CA SER A 365 -3.68 10.43 5.90
C SER A 365 -3.46 11.91 5.56
N ASN A 366 -2.56 12.60 6.25
CA ASN A 366 -2.14 13.96 5.91
C ASN A 366 -1.51 14.02 4.50
N SER A 367 -0.63 13.08 4.18
CA SER A 367 -0.05 12.94 2.84
C SER A 367 -1.11 12.65 1.78
N ALA A 368 -2.08 11.78 2.07
CA ALA A 368 -3.23 11.54 1.19
C ALA A 368 -4.11 12.78 1.00
N ARG A 369 -4.41 13.53 2.06
CA ARG A 369 -5.24 14.76 2.04
C ARG A 369 -4.66 15.84 1.14
N THR A 370 -3.35 16.05 1.21
CA THR A 370 -2.67 17.03 0.34
C THR A 370 -2.64 16.58 -1.12
N LEU A 371 -2.30 15.33 -1.39
CA LEU A 371 -2.19 14.80 -2.75
C LEU A 371 -3.54 14.64 -3.46
N ILE A 372 -4.54 14.10 -2.74
CA ILE A 372 -5.76 13.54 -3.34
C ILE A 372 -6.96 14.47 -3.17
N TYR A 373 -7.03 15.16 -2.04
CA TYR A 373 -8.17 15.97 -1.63
C TYR A 373 -7.88 17.48 -1.69
N GLY A 374 -6.68 17.87 -2.13
CA GLY A 374 -6.33 19.26 -2.43
C GLY A 374 -6.12 20.14 -1.21
N GLU A 375 -5.93 19.55 -0.03
CA GLU A 375 -5.63 20.32 1.18
C GLU A 375 -4.21 20.90 1.13
N THR A 376 -4.01 22.09 1.72
CA THR A 376 -2.75 22.84 1.61
C THR A 376 -2.03 22.95 2.96
N PHE A 377 -1.15 22.00 3.24
CA PHE A 377 -0.23 22.01 4.39
C PHE A 377 0.99 21.11 4.12
N SER A 378 1.99 21.15 5.00
CA SER A 378 3.22 20.36 4.86
C SER A 378 3.01 18.90 5.25
N ALA A 379 2.86 18.01 4.28
CA ALA A 379 2.69 16.58 4.56
C ALA A 379 3.97 15.73 4.51
N ASN A 380 5.10 16.35 4.14
CA ASN A 380 6.42 15.73 4.14
C ASN A 380 7.36 16.50 5.06
N GLY A 381 8.24 15.78 5.76
CA GLY A 381 9.31 16.42 6.53
C GLY A 381 10.40 17.05 5.66
N PRO A 382 11.42 17.68 6.28
CA PRO A 382 12.48 18.39 5.58
C PRO A 382 13.18 17.54 4.51
N ILE A 383 13.38 18.12 3.33
CA ILE A 383 14.09 17.50 2.21
C ILE A 383 15.40 18.26 2.00
N PRO A 384 16.54 17.57 1.88
CA PRO A 384 17.80 18.25 1.62
C PRO A 384 17.85 18.75 0.16
N ILE A 385 18.24 20.00 -0.03
CA ILE A 385 18.23 20.67 -1.35
C ILE A 385 19.61 21.14 -1.82
N ASP A 386 20.58 21.28 -0.90
CA ASP A 386 21.94 21.72 -1.25
C ASP A 386 22.96 21.24 -0.20
N SER A 387 24.21 21.07 -0.64
CA SER A 387 25.28 20.48 0.15
C SER A 387 26.64 21.04 -0.21
N PHE A 388 27.49 21.32 0.79
CA PHE A 388 28.86 21.78 0.54
C PHE A 388 29.78 21.55 1.75
N PHE A 389 31.09 21.59 1.51
CA PHE A 389 32.10 21.62 2.58
C PHE A 389 32.31 23.08 3.03
N GLU A 390 32.12 23.34 4.32
CA GLU A 390 32.54 24.63 4.91
C GLU A 390 34.03 24.59 5.30
N SER A 391 34.52 23.43 5.71
CA SER A 391 35.93 23.10 5.92
C SER A 391 36.18 21.64 5.53
N PRO A 392 37.44 21.16 5.39
CA PRO A 392 37.73 19.79 4.94
C PRO A 392 37.08 18.67 5.77
N ASP A 393 36.75 18.97 7.03
CA ASP A 393 36.18 18.07 8.03
C ASP A 393 34.72 18.41 8.40
N ARG A 394 34.13 19.47 7.81
CA ARG A 394 32.77 19.93 8.14
C ARG A 394 31.92 20.08 6.90
N PHE A 395 30.92 19.19 6.80
CA PHE A 395 29.97 19.13 5.70
C PHE A 395 28.64 19.76 6.11
N VAL A 396 28.05 20.55 5.21
CA VAL A 396 26.81 21.29 5.43
C VAL A 396 25.71 20.70 4.57
N ILE A 397 24.55 20.49 5.17
CA ILE A 397 23.32 20.05 4.51
C ILE A 397 22.27 21.13 4.70
N VAL A 398 21.75 21.67 3.60
CA VAL A 398 20.71 22.69 3.56
C VAL A 398 19.37 22.02 3.21
N TYR A 399 18.33 22.32 3.99
CA TYR A 399 16.98 21.81 3.80
C TYR A 399 16.04 22.84 3.15
N ASP A 400 14.98 22.35 2.52
CA ASP A 400 13.93 23.12 1.84
C ASP A 400 13.11 24.04 2.76
N ARG A 401 13.28 23.91 4.07
CA ARG A 401 12.47 24.60 5.08
C ARG A 401 13.23 24.82 6.38
N ASN A 402 12.59 25.54 7.30
CA ASN A 402 13.09 25.65 8.66
C ASN A 402 13.02 24.30 9.38
N ILE A 403 14.11 23.96 10.06
CA ILE A 403 14.27 22.73 10.82
C ILE A 403 14.36 23.03 12.31
N ARG A 404 14.10 22.00 13.11
CA ARG A 404 14.48 21.95 14.51
C ARG A 404 15.30 20.70 14.76
N ILE A 405 16.19 20.80 15.75
CA ILE A 405 17.07 19.70 16.16
C ILE A 405 16.49 19.07 17.43
N ALA A 406 16.12 17.78 17.37
CA ALA A 406 15.59 17.05 18.53
C ALA A 406 16.68 16.18 19.18
N GLY A 407 17.54 15.56 18.37
CA GLY A 407 18.72 14.83 18.79
C GLY A 407 19.94 15.18 17.92
N THR A 408 21.04 14.45 18.08
CA THR A 408 22.25 14.66 17.25
C THR A 408 22.61 13.46 16.39
N GLU A 409 21.92 12.33 16.56
CA GLU A 409 22.21 11.07 15.89
C GLU A 409 21.42 10.87 14.58
N GLY A 410 21.86 9.91 13.77
CA GLY A 410 21.18 9.49 12.55
C GLY A 410 21.99 9.70 11.27
N PHE A 411 23.15 10.34 11.36
CA PHE A 411 24.05 10.54 10.21
C PHE A 411 25.17 9.50 10.20
N ALA A 412 25.58 9.08 9.01
CA ALA A 412 26.81 8.34 8.79
C ALA A 412 27.45 8.70 7.48
N PHE A 413 28.76 8.50 7.38
CA PHE A 413 29.47 8.52 6.13
C PHE A 413 30.12 7.17 5.82
N GLN A 414 30.22 6.86 4.54
CA GLN A 414 31.00 5.74 4.04
C GLN A 414 32.36 6.25 3.57
N ARG A 415 33.43 5.53 3.89
CA ARG A 415 34.78 5.78 3.38
C ARG A 415 35.01 5.07 2.05
N ALA A 416 36.07 5.43 1.35
CA ALA A 416 36.44 4.85 0.06
C ALA A 416 36.67 3.32 0.09
N ASP A 417 37.00 2.75 1.26
CA ASP A 417 37.16 1.31 1.46
C ASP A 417 35.83 0.57 1.72
N GLY A 418 34.70 1.30 1.69
CA GLY A 418 33.36 0.78 1.93
C GLY A 418 32.95 0.74 3.40
N THR A 419 33.86 1.06 4.33
CA THR A 419 33.54 1.10 5.77
C THR A 419 32.65 2.28 6.09
N TRP A 420 31.66 2.04 6.95
CA TRP A 420 30.76 3.08 7.39
C TRP A 420 31.11 3.56 8.79
N SER A 421 30.87 4.84 9.06
CA SER A 421 31.04 5.42 10.40
C SER A 421 29.95 6.42 10.73
N PRO A 422 29.39 6.34 11.96
CA PRO A 422 28.45 7.35 12.42
C PRO A 422 29.10 8.71 12.52
N THR A 423 28.28 9.73 12.34
CA THR A 423 28.58 11.11 12.68
C THR A 423 27.35 11.76 13.31
N THR A 424 27.53 12.92 13.92
CA THR A 424 26.48 13.64 14.61
C THR A 424 26.38 15.08 14.14
N VAL A 425 25.23 15.71 14.41
CA VAL A 425 25.06 17.14 14.21
C VAL A 425 25.99 17.89 15.17
N ALA A 426 26.94 18.63 14.62
CA ALA A 426 27.86 19.47 15.39
C ALA A 426 27.23 20.84 15.71
N THR A 427 26.55 21.44 14.74
CA THR A 427 25.77 22.68 14.91
C THR A 427 24.69 22.78 13.83
N SER A 428 23.80 23.76 13.95
CA SER A 428 22.71 24.00 13.01
C SER A 428 22.40 25.49 12.86
N THR A 429 21.81 25.84 11.72
CA THR A 429 21.11 27.12 11.51
C THR A 429 19.59 26.87 11.45
N ALA A 430 18.82 27.88 11.05
CA ALA A 430 17.38 27.74 10.87
C ALA A 430 16.99 26.64 9.86
N ASN A 431 17.82 26.35 8.85
CA ASN A 431 17.50 25.42 7.77
C ASN A 431 18.67 24.51 7.36
N SER A 432 19.76 24.47 8.14
CA SER A 432 20.95 23.69 7.78
C SER A 432 21.54 22.97 8.98
N VAL A 433 22.15 21.80 8.75
CA VAL A 433 22.96 21.08 9.74
C VAL A 433 24.40 20.95 9.29
N PHE A 434 25.30 20.93 10.26
CA PHE A 434 26.74 20.80 10.06
C PHE A 434 27.16 19.48 10.69
N VAL A 435 27.76 18.60 9.91
CA VAL A 435 28.20 17.27 10.35
C VAL A 435 29.70 17.10 10.11
N ALA A 436 30.36 16.37 11.01
CA ALA A 436 31.76 16.03 10.83
C ALA A 436 31.91 14.88 9.84
N VAL A 437 32.86 14.96 8.92
CA VAL A 437 33.17 13.88 7.97
C VAL A 437 34.68 13.70 7.82
N ASP A 438 35.11 12.45 7.60
CA ASP A 438 36.53 12.17 7.41
C ASP A 438 37.02 12.59 6.02
N ALA A 439 38.35 12.78 5.91
CA ALA A 439 39.00 13.20 4.67
C ALA A 439 38.88 12.17 3.52
N ASP A 440 38.43 10.94 3.77
CA ASP A 440 38.22 9.90 2.76
C ASP A 440 36.75 9.47 2.64
N ALA A 441 35.82 10.24 3.23
CA ALA A 441 34.39 10.06 3.05
C ALA A 441 33.99 10.20 1.57
N VAL A 442 33.21 9.25 1.08
CA VAL A 442 32.68 9.21 -0.29
C VAL A 442 31.16 9.36 -0.35
N LEU A 443 30.46 8.89 0.68
CA LEU A 443 29.01 8.98 0.79
C LEU A 443 28.63 9.51 2.16
N LEU A 444 27.59 10.33 2.26
CA LEU A 444 26.94 10.73 3.51
C LEU A 444 25.45 10.38 3.43
N THR A 445 24.89 9.90 4.52
CA THR A 445 23.49 9.45 4.60
C THR A 445 22.84 9.89 5.90
N TYR A 446 21.50 9.93 5.89
CA TYR A 446 20.67 10.17 7.06
C TYR A 446 19.67 9.03 7.28
N ALA A 447 19.39 8.71 8.54
CA ALA A 447 18.53 7.61 8.99
C ALA A 447 19.04 6.21 8.62
N TYR A 448 20.36 6.03 8.69
CA TYR A 448 21.06 4.87 8.15
C TYR A 448 20.94 3.58 8.96
N ARG A 449 20.63 3.67 10.26
CA ARG A 449 20.66 2.54 11.22
C ARG A 449 19.33 1.82 11.31
N ALA A 450 19.34 0.61 11.86
CA ALA A 450 18.11 -0.12 12.17
C ALA A 450 17.27 0.68 13.18
N THR A 451 17.84 1.11 14.31
CA THR A 451 17.30 2.15 15.19
C THR A 451 18.05 3.45 14.98
N VAL A 452 17.37 4.47 14.43
CA VAL A 452 17.99 5.76 14.08
C VAL A 452 18.15 6.65 15.31
N CYS A 453 17.16 6.64 16.19
CA CYS A 453 17.05 7.52 17.35
C CYS A 453 16.05 6.95 18.38
N GLU A 454 15.99 7.57 19.56
CA GLU A 454 14.89 7.33 20.51
C GLU A 454 13.57 7.91 19.99
N TYR A 455 12.45 7.47 20.57
CA TYR A 455 11.10 7.87 20.17
C TYR A 455 10.97 9.39 20.01
N LYS A 456 10.73 9.83 18.77
CA LYS A 456 10.60 11.24 18.36
C LYS A 456 11.82 12.13 18.73
N GLN A 457 13.04 11.56 18.76
CA GLN A 457 14.30 12.25 19.09
C GLN A 457 15.36 12.14 17.98
N CYS A 458 14.94 11.99 16.73
CA CYS A 458 15.85 12.01 15.59
C CYS A 458 16.47 13.40 15.36
N ALA A 459 17.59 13.47 14.64
CA ALA A 459 18.31 14.74 14.59
C ALA A 459 17.55 15.87 13.91
N VAL A 460 16.81 15.60 12.82
CA VAL A 460 16.20 16.67 12.01
C VAL A 460 14.70 16.46 11.90
N TYR A 461 13.96 17.49 12.32
CA TYR A 461 12.52 17.63 12.16
C TYR A 461 12.19 18.96 11.48
N SER A 462 11.02 19.03 10.87
CA SER A 462 10.44 20.31 10.44
C SER A 462 10.10 21.19 11.64
N ASN A 463 10.26 22.50 11.46
CA ASN A 463 9.86 23.49 12.46
C ASN A 463 8.52 24.12 12.06
N ASP A 464 7.52 23.27 11.89
CA ASP A 464 6.12 23.60 11.62
C ASP A 464 5.20 22.80 12.56
N ALA A 465 3.88 22.88 12.37
CA ALA A 465 2.91 22.27 13.28
C ALA A 465 2.88 20.74 13.18
N GLU A 466 3.26 20.22 12.02
CA GLU A 466 3.24 18.82 11.66
C GLU A 466 4.43 18.05 12.22
N ASP A 467 5.54 18.75 12.50
CA ASP A 467 6.69 18.25 13.24
C ASP A 467 7.19 16.90 12.70
N LEU A 468 7.34 16.84 11.38
CA LEU A 468 7.70 15.64 10.64
C LEU A 468 9.21 15.45 10.60
N PRO A 469 9.72 14.22 10.80
CA PRO A 469 11.13 13.90 10.66
C PRO A 469 11.59 14.09 9.20
N ALA A 470 12.85 14.45 9.01
CA ALA A 470 13.43 14.65 7.67
C ALA A 470 13.39 13.37 6.83
N GLN A 471 13.29 13.54 5.50
CA GLN A 471 13.32 12.39 4.60
C GLN A 471 14.68 11.69 4.62
N VAL A 472 14.70 10.41 4.24
CA VAL A 472 15.93 9.61 4.10
C VAL A 472 16.61 9.93 2.79
N TRP A 473 17.93 10.08 2.81
CA TRP A 473 18.71 10.45 1.62
C TRP A 473 20.15 9.92 1.71
N ASN A 474 20.78 9.86 0.53
CA ASN A 474 22.18 9.49 0.34
C ASN A 474 22.83 10.51 -0.59
N TRP A 475 23.99 11.04 -0.21
CA TRP A 475 24.73 12.06 -0.97
C TRP A 475 26.18 11.66 -1.22
N ASP A 476 26.57 11.70 -2.49
CA ASP A 476 27.95 11.56 -2.91
C ASP A 476 28.74 12.83 -2.57
N VAL A 477 29.45 12.79 -1.45
CA VAL A 477 30.23 13.94 -0.97
C VAL A 477 31.48 14.18 -1.80
N THR A 478 31.87 13.25 -2.68
CA THR A 478 33.05 13.45 -3.54
C THR A 478 32.80 14.52 -4.61
N GLN A 479 31.55 14.73 -5.01
CA GLN A 479 31.18 15.77 -5.98
C GLN A 479 31.37 17.17 -5.40
N ALA A 480 31.01 17.34 -4.12
CA ALA A 480 31.16 18.61 -3.41
C ALA A 480 32.62 19.02 -3.15
N ARG A 481 33.58 18.09 -3.23
CA ARG A 481 35.02 18.38 -3.08
C ARG A 481 35.70 18.89 -4.34
N ARG A 482 35.03 18.77 -5.49
CA ARG A 482 35.59 19.16 -6.80
C ARG A 482 35.30 20.61 -7.18
N LEU A 483 34.48 21.29 -6.37
CA LEU A 483 34.12 22.70 -6.45
C LEU A 483 34.93 23.47 -5.40
#